data_AF-A0A348WPS6-F1
#
_entry.id   AF-A0A348WPS6-F1
#
_cell.length_a   1.000
_cell.length_b   1.000
_cell.length_c   1.000
_cell.angle_alpha   90.00
_cell.angle_beta   90.00
_cell.angle_gamma   90.00
#
_symmetry.space_group_name_H-M   'P 1'
#
loop_
_entity.id
_entity.type
_entity.pdbx_description
1 polymer ?
#
loop_
_entity_poly.entity_id
_entity_poly.type
_entity_poly.pdbx_seq_one_letter_code
_entity_poly.pdbx_strand_id
1 'polypeptide(L)'
;MQKSRLVIALSAALVTASCASTQSTVAQSTTTHKAPTPATLKADPLASAEGVAELTLEQIMADPDWMGRFPENAFWSLDGQDILFYQKREGSEVRDLMIIKGGQGKPQAVPLSEQHLYIADEKESSVAGDWLAYTYKGNVFVRFGNGEVKQLTRDSERQHNLQAMADGSLSYQQGQQFFRIDVRSGLSQQMADIQFADEPQANEAPADYIAKEEQKLIQFVQKERKNRAEQFEYQQQLQQQNDTLAPQAFYLDKRMQWVDGRLSPNGRYLLVAMSEPQSWRDDGDIMPNYITEDGRIEPEKVRRRVADAKPQQHQLVLLDLQKHTQTSLTYNTLDGWNEDVLAAVKAENAKAEGQSYESKKEPRAIQLMADWGWENGAIQWNEEGSEVAVMLEAWDNKDRWIATVDFGAKQLEQQDRLHDDAWINYTHNEFGWVDEDTLWFMSEADGYSHLYARDLDQQTTQLTEGQYVVETPTLSADSSQLYFQANQPHPGIYEIY
;
A
#
# COMPACT_ATOMS: atom_id res chain seq x y z
N MET A 1 20.80 34.28 48.06
CA MET A 1 22.08 34.59 48.77
C MET A 1 22.28 33.52 49.83
N GLN A 2 23.48 33.03 50.16
CA GLN A 2 24.84 33.40 49.71
C GLN A 2 25.51 32.27 48.89
N LYS A 3 26.79 32.42 48.52
CA LYS A 3 27.59 31.49 47.71
C LYS A 3 28.61 30.75 48.58
N SER A 4 29.09 29.58 48.14
CA SER A 4 30.53 29.38 47.90
C SER A 4 30.80 28.22 46.92
N ARG A 5 32.00 28.20 46.32
CA ARG A 5 32.56 27.14 45.46
C ARG A 5 34.04 26.97 45.82
N LEU A 6 34.57 25.75 45.98
CA LEU A 6 35.99 25.44 45.70
C LEU A 6 36.32 23.93 45.64
N VAL A 7 36.69 23.43 44.46
CA VAL A 7 37.48 22.22 44.14
C VAL A 7 38.05 22.51 42.74
N ILE A 8 39.36 22.65 42.41
CA ILE A 8 40.62 21.91 42.67
C ILE A 8 40.76 20.62 41.83
N ALA A 9 41.54 20.67 40.73
CA ALA A 9 42.38 19.57 40.24
C ALA A 9 43.33 19.97 39.09
N LEU A 10 44.63 19.80 39.31
CA LEU A 10 45.71 19.48 38.36
C LEU A 10 46.41 18.23 38.98
N SER A 11 47.17 17.34 38.32
CA SER A 11 47.77 17.25 36.97
C SER A 11 48.47 15.88 36.78
N ALA A 12 48.93 15.57 35.54
CA ALA A 12 49.93 14.54 35.17
C ALA A 12 49.48 13.04 35.25
N ALA A 13 50.08 12.05 34.55
CA ALA A 13 51.15 11.95 33.53
C ALA A 13 50.73 10.89 32.45
N LEU A 14 51.22 10.76 31.20
CA LEU A 14 52.54 10.84 30.51
C LEU A 14 53.40 9.54 30.57
N VAL A 15 54.20 9.28 29.50
CA VAL A 15 55.01 8.06 29.13
C VAL A 15 54.23 7.06 28.23
N THR A 16 54.41 6.89 26.89
CA THR A 16 55.58 6.65 25.96
C THR A 16 56.16 5.22 25.99
N ALA A 17 56.49 4.51 24.90
CA ALA A 17 56.49 4.75 23.44
C ALA A 17 56.15 3.41 22.69
N SER A 18 56.63 2.96 21.50
CA SER A 18 57.63 3.40 20.51
C SER A 18 57.59 2.54 19.21
N CYS A 19 57.82 3.16 18.04
CA CYS A 19 58.35 2.58 16.77
C CYS A 19 57.52 1.54 15.98
N ALA A 20 57.69 1.35 14.65
CA ALA A 20 58.15 2.24 13.58
C ALA A 20 57.83 1.65 12.17
N SER A 21 57.39 2.50 11.23
CA SER A 21 57.48 2.38 9.76
C SER A 21 57.34 1.02 9.05
N THR A 22 56.22 0.85 8.33
CA THR A 22 56.23 0.30 6.95
C THR A 22 55.28 1.13 6.10
N GLN A 23 55.78 1.75 5.02
CA GLN A 23 54.93 2.39 4.02
C GLN A 23 54.56 1.36 2.93
N SER A 24 53.27 1.09 2.80
CA SER A 24 52.70 0.42 1.62
C SER A 24 51.86 1.43 0.86
N THR A 25 52.34 1.88 -0.29
CA THR A 25 51.68 2.88 -1.14
C THR A 25 50.47 2.27 -1.86
N VAL A 26 49.35 2.13 -1.14
CA VAL A 26 48.04 1.97 -1.77
C VAL A 26 47.59 3.34 -2.26
N ALA A 27 47.48 3.50 -3.58
CA ALA A 27 46.94 4.71 -4.19
C ALA A 27 45.41 4.74 -4.02
N GLN A 28 44.94 5.07 -2.82
CA GLN A 28 43.55 5.44 -2.62
C GLN A 28 43.30 6.75 -3.36
N SER A 29 42.58 6.66 -4.49
CA SER A 29 42.00 7.81 -5.17
C SER A 29 40.91 8.42 -4.30
N THR A 30 41.29 9.18 -3.28
CA THR A 30 40.36 9.98 -2.47
C THR A 30 39.83 11.13 -3.31
N THR A 31 38.87 10.84 -4.20
CA THR A 31 37.89 11.83 -4.64
C THR A 31 37.14 12.28 -3.40
N THR A 32 37.64 13.34 -2.76
CA THR A 32 36.88 14.08 -1.77
C THR A 32 35.69 14.71 -2.49
N HIS A 33 34.58 13.98 -2.53
CA HIS A 33 33.28 14.54 -2.86
C HIS A 33 32.99 15.59 -1.79
N LYS A 34 33.39 16.83 -2.08
CA LYS A 34 32.87 18.00 -1.37
C LYS A 34 31.37 17.96 -1.60
N ALA A 35 30.61 17.59 -0.58
CA ALA A 35 29.18 17.82 -0.56
C ALA A 35 28.95 19.29 -0.97
N PRO A 36 28.10 19.55 -1.98
CA PRO A 36 27.90 20.90 -2.47
C PRO A 36 27.35 21.73 -1.31
N THR A 37 28.18 22.64 -0.80
CA THR A 37 27.80 23.49 0.34
C THR A 37 26.55 24.26 -0.09
N PRO A 38 25.38 24.03 0.53
CA PRO A 38 24.13 24.53 -0.01
C PRO A 38 24.22 26.05 -0.11
N ALA A 39 23.98 26.57 -1.33
CA ALA A 39 24.13 27.98 -1.61
C ALA A 39 23.18 28.74 -0.69
N THR A 40 23.72 29.37 0.35
CA THR A 40 22.93 30.06 1.36
C THR A 40 22.27 31.26 0.70
N LEU A 41 21.04 31.07 0.22
CA LEU A 41 20.20 32.12 -0.30
C LEU A 41 20.02 33.12 0.83
N LYS A 42 20.75 34.24 0.75
CA LYS A 42 20.41 35.42 1.52
C LYS A 42 19.02 35.82 1.05
N ALA A 43 18.03 35.58 1.90
CA ALA A 43 16.75 36.26 1.76
C ALA A 43 17.04 37.76 1.64
N ASP A 44 16.38 38.44 0.70
CA ASP A 44 16.27 39.89 0.81
C ASP A 44 15.67 40.18 2.19
N PRO A 45 16.26 41.11 2.96
CA PRO A 45 15.75 41.39 4.29
C PRO A 45 14.32 41.91 4.17
N LEU A 46 13.37 41.13 4.70
CA LEU A 46 12.04 41.62 5.03
C LEU A 46 12.18 42.96 5.75
N ALA A 47 11.27 43.90 5.47
CA ALA A 47 11.37 45.31 5.86
C ALA A 47 11.12 45.58 7.37
N SER A 48 11.70 44.72 8.21
CA SER A 48 11.52 44.57 9.65
C SER A 48 12.86 44.37 10.38
N ALA A 49 14.01 44.41 9.67
CA ALA A 49 15.32 44.02 10.19
C ALA A 49 15.92 44.90 11.31
N GLU A 50 15.23 45.97 11.74
CA GLU A 50 15.60 46.80 12.90
C GLU A 50 14.62 46.67 14.09
N GLY A 51 13.61 45.80 14.01
CA GLY A 51 12.62 45.60 15.07
C GLY A 51 12.28 44.13 15.28
N VAL A 52 12.35 43.67 16.53
CA VAL A 52 11.68 42.41 16.92
C VAL A 52 10.18 42.69 16.92
N ALA A 53 9.51 42.36 15.81
CA ALA A 53 8.06 42.34 15.77
C ALA A 53 7.57 41.27 16.76
N GLU A 54 6.88 41.69 17.81
CA GLU A 54 6.30 40.78 18.80
C GLU A 54 5.19 39.96 18.12
N LEU A 55 5.30 38.63 18.19
CA LEU A 55 4.39 37.72 17.49
C LEU A 55 3.04 37.68 18.19
N THR A 56 2.10 38.52 17.73
CA THR A 56 0.77 38.64 18.34
C THR A 56 -0.18 37.52 17.87
N LEU A 57 -1.27 37.30 18.61
CA LEU A 57 -2.29 36.33 18.23
C LEU A 57 -2.95 36.68 16.89
N GLU A 58 -3.17 37.98 16.62
CA GLU A 58 -3.68 38.47 15.35
C GLU A 58 -2.74 38.14 14.19
N GLN A 59 -1.41 38.20 14.41
CA GLN A 59 -0.43 37.81 13.40
C GLN A 59 -0.40 36.29 13.18
N ILE A 60 -0.52 35.49 14.24
CA ILE A 60 -0.57 34.01 14.15
C ILE A 60 -1.85 33.53 13.45
N MET A 61 -2.97 34.26 13.62
CA MET A 61 -4.28 33.93 13.03
C MET A 61 -4.54 34.60 11.66
N ALA A 62 -3.60 35.41 11.14
CA ALA A 62 -3.69 36.00 9.81
C ALA A 62 -3.39 34.97 8.70
N ASP A 63 -3.74 35.27 7.43
CA ASP A 63 -3.42 34.39 6.29
C ASP A 63 -1.91 34.09 6.25
N PRO A 64 -1.48 32.80 6.30
CA PRO A 64 -0.09 32.37 6.29
C PRO A 64 0.82 32.97 5.20
N ASP A 65 0.28 33.57 4.14
CA ASP A 65 1.02 34.35 3.13
C ASP A 65 1.98 35.39 3.77
N TRP A 66 1.73 35.88 4.99
CA TRP A 66 2.66 36.77 5.71
C TRP A 66 4.02 36.13 6.05
N MET A 67 4.08 34.81 6.24
CA MET A 67 5.33 34.07 6.44
C MET A 67 6.07 33.84 5.11
N GLY A 68 5.33 33.89 3.99
CA GLY A 68 5.80 33.59 2.66
C GLY A 68 5.11 32.36 2.05
N ARG A 69 5.12 32.30 0.71
CA ARG A 69 4.52 31.21 -0.07
C ARG A 69 5.57 30.14 -0.32
N PHE A 70 5.78 29.27 0.66
CA PHE A 70 6.82 28.23 0.65
C PHE A 70 6.58 27.14 -0.42
N PRO A 71 7.62 26.38 -0.79
CA PRO A 71 7.46 25.08 -1.43
C PRO A 71 6.72 24.08 -0.53
N GLU A 72 5.64 23.51 -1.05
CA GLU A 72 4.82 22.45 -0.44
C GLU A 72 5.09 21.13 -1.20
N ASN A 73 5.16 19.99 -0.50
CA ASN A 73 5.25 18.63 -1.06
C ASN A 73 6.26 18.52 -2.24
N ALA A 74 7.55 18.69 -1.95
CA ALA A 74 8.60 18.62 -2.98
C ALA A 74 8.93 17.17 -3.36
N PHE A 75 9.12 16.92 -4.66
CA PHE A 75 9.41 15.59 -5.23
C PHE A 75 10.32 15.70 -6.46
N TRP A 76 10.97 14.59 -6.84
CA TRP A 76 11.79 14.52 -8.06
C TRP A 76 10.92 14.23 -9.29
N SER A 77 11.35 14.69 -10.46
CA SER A 77 10.79 14.23 -11.74
C SER A 77 10.96 12.72 -11.92
N LEU A 78 10.15 12.14 -12.81
CA LEU A 78 10.15 10.71 -13.16
C LEU A 78 11.48 10.17 -13.76
N ASP A 79 12.49 11.03 -13.92
CA ASP A 79 13.86 10.72 -14.35
C ASP A 79 14.94 11.24 -13.39
N GLY A 80 14.56 11.74 -12.21
CA GLY A 80 15.47 12.24 -11.17
C GLY A 80 16.24 13.52 -11.51
N GLN A 81 15.95 14.19 -12.64
CA GLN A 81 16.74 15.34 -13.11
C GLN A 81 16.25 16.69 -12.56
N ASP A 82 14.95 16.82 -12.34
CA ASP A 82 14.30 18.08 -11.96
C ASP A 82 13.65 17.98 -10.59
N ILE A 83 13.66 19.09 -9.84
CA ILE A 83 12.94 19.18 -8.57
C ILE A 83 11.59 19.86 -8.83
N LEU A 84 10.50 19.21 -8.43
CA LEU A 84 9.15 19.74 -8.45
C LEU A 84 8.64 20.01 -7.05
N PHE A 85 7.70 20.94 -6.92
CA PHE A 85 6.98 21.24 -5.69
C PHE A 85 5.69 22.01 -6.00
N TYR A 86 4.75 22.06 -5.06
CA TYR A 86 3.56 22.89 -5.13
C TYR A 86 3.81 24.24 -4.46
N GLN A 87 3.22 25.33 -4.97
CA GLN A 87 3.33 26.65 -4.37
C GLN A 87 1.98 27.37 -4.38
N LYS A 88 1.48 27.78 -3.20
CA LYS A 88 0.26 28.59 -3.08
C LYS A 88 0.37 29.87 -3.92
N ARG A 89 -0.70 30.23 -4.63
CA ARG A 89 -0.86 31.53 -5.30
C ARG A 89 -1.16 32.63 -4.29
N GLU A 90 -0.67 33.82 -4.55
CA GLU A 90 -0.87 34.99 -3.68
C GLU A 90 -2.36 35.30 -3.46
N GLY A 91 -2.81 35.27 -2.21
CA GLY A 91 -4.21 35.47 -1.84
C GLY A 91 -5.19 34.42 -2.42
N SER A 92 -4.75 33.19 -2.66
CA SER A 92 -5.60 32.14 -3.24
C SER A 92 -5.22 30.72 -2.79
N GLU A 93 -6.23 29.88 -2.51
CA GLU A 93 -6.05 28.46 -2.17
C GLU A 93 -5.66 27.56 -3.36
N VAL A 94 -5.44 28.12 -4.55
CA VAL A 94 -4.87 27.36 -5.67
C VAL A 94 -3.36 27.25 -5.49
N ARG A 95 -2.83 26.03 -5.50
CA ARG A 95 -1.39 25.75 -5.58
C ARG A 95 -1.02 25.49 -7.04
N ASP A 96 0.01 26.16 -7.55
CA ASP A 96 0.62 25.83 -8.84
C ASP A 96 1.71 24.77 -8.67
N LEU A 97 1.84 23.87 -9.65
CA LEU A 97 3.00 22.98 -9.74
C LEU A 97 4.19 23.78 -10.30
N MET A 98 5.28 23.80 -9.57
CA MET A 98 6.52 24.49 -9.89
C MET A 98 7.63 23.47 -10.19
N ILE A 99 8.58 23.85 -11.06
CA ILE A 99 9.72 23.01 -11.45
C ILE A 99 11.03 23.81 -11.47
N ILE A 100 12.11 23.21 -10.95
CA ILE A 100 13.49 23.67 -11.05
C ILE A 100 14.25 22.66 -11.92
N LYS A 101 14.52 23.04 -13.17
CA LYS A 101 15.19 22.18 -14.15
C LYS A 101 16.65 21.90 -13.74
N GLY A 102 17.08 20.64 -13.77
CA GLY A 102 18.43 20.23 -13.38
C GLY A 102 18.79 20.56 -11.92
N GLY A 103 17.79 20.73 -11.04
CA GLY A 103 17.96 21.12 -9.64
C GLY A 103 18.58 22.51 -9.39
N GLN A 104 18.73 23.35 -10.42
CA GLN A 104 19.40 24.66 -10.30
C GLN A 104 18.61 25.81 -10.97
N GLY A 105 18.77 27.02 -10.43
CA GLY A 105 18.20 28.24 -11.00
C GLY A 105 16.93 28.71 -10.26
N LYS A 106 15.99 29.30 -11.00
CA LYS A 106 14.71 29.79 -10.46
C LYS A 106 13.57 28.84 -10.85
N PRO A 107 12.60 28.59 -9.96
CA PRO A 107 11.43 27.77 -10.28
C PRO A 107 10.57 28.42 -11.36
N GLN A 108 9.93 27.60 -12.18
CA GLN A 108 8.99 27.99 -13.22
C GLN A 108 7.68 27.23 -13.02
N ALA A 109 6.54 27.82 -13.35
CA ALA A 109 5.25 27.13 -13.25
C ALA A 109 5.09 26.12 -14.41
N VAL A 110 4.73 24.88 -14.08
CA VAL A 110 4.43 23.85 -15.07
C VAL A 110 3.05 24.14 -15.69
N PRO A 111 2.92 24.21 -17.03
CA PRO A 111 1.63 24.40 -17.69
C PRO A 111 0.63 23.30 -17.31
N LEU A 112 -0.64 23.64 -17.12
CA LEU A 112 -1.71 22.65 -16.81
C LEU A 112 -1.80 21.54 -17.87
N SER A 113 -1.47 21.85 -19.12
CA SER A 113 -1.38 20.89 -20.23
C SER A 113 -0.23 19.88 -20.10
N GLU A 114 0.78 20.16 -19.28
CA GLU A 114 2.01 19.37 -19.14
C GLU A 114 2.12 18.66 -17.78
N GLN A 115 1.20 18.91 -16.84
CA GLN A 115 1.23 18.28 -15.50
C GLN A 115 1.27 16.74 -15.54
N HIS A 116 0.65 16.13 -16.56
CA HIS A 116 0.67 14.70 -16.83
C HIS A 116 2.05 14.13 -17.22
N LEU A 117 3.09 14.97 -17.39
CA LEU A 117 4.47 14.55 -17.64
C LEU A 117 5.30 14.45 -16.35
N TYR A 118 4.74 14.87 -15.22
CA TYR A 118 5.46 15.02 -13.95
C TYR A 118 4.68 14.49 -12.73
N ILE A 119 3.37 14.71 -12.67
CA ILE A 119 2.51 14.17 -11.60
C ILE A 119 2.19 12.70 -11.93
N ALA A 120 2.51 11.82 -11.00
CA ALA A 120 2.06 10.44 -10.97
C ALA A 120 1.23 10.21 -9.70
N ASP A 121 -0.02 9.75 -9.85
CA ASP A 121 -0.87 9.33 -8.72
C ASP A 121 -0.50 7.89 -8.26
N GLU A 122 0.16 7.10 -9.12
CA GLU A 122 0.70 5.74 -8.90
C GLU A 122 1.85 5.51 -9.91
N LYS A 123 2.84 4.64 -9.61
CA LYS A 123 4.05 4.39 -10.42
C LYS A 123 4.35 2.89 -10.47
N GLU A 124 4.86 2.39 -11.59
CA GLU A 124 5.35 1.00 -11.71
C GLU A 124 6.43 0.88 -12.80
N SER A 125 7.51 0.12 -12.56
CA SER A 125 8.67 0.02 -13.46
C SER A 125 8.80 -1.35 -14.12
N SER A 126 9.26 -1.38 -15.37
CA SER A 126 9.66 -2.64 -16.01
C SER A 126 10.86 -3.27 -15.29
N VAL A 127 10.84 -4.58 -15.10
CA VAL A 127 12.00 -5.43 -14.72
C VAL A 127 13.27 -5.04 -15.49
N ALA A 128 13.16 -4.86 -16.81
CA ALA A 128 14.28 -4.53 -17.68
C ALA A 128 14.81 -3.08 -17.56
N GLY A 129 14.21 -2.24 -16.71
CA GLY A 129 14.53 -0.81 -16.58
C GLY A 129 14.30 0.03 -17.85
N ASP A 130 13.58 -0.48 -18.87
CA ASP A 130 13.40 0.18 -20.17
C ASP A 130 12.14 1.06 -20.26
N TRP A 131 11.17 0.87 -19.34
CA TRP A 131 10.03 1.76 -19.17
C TRP A 131 9.56 1.95 -17.72
N LEU A 132 8.94 3.10 -17.46
CA LEU A 132 8.24 3.46 -16.22
C LEU A 132 6.79 3.81 -16.57
N ALA A 133 5.84 3.01 -16.09
CA ALA A 133 4.42 3.31 -16.14
C ALA A 133 3.99 4.17 -14.94
N TYR A 134 2.94 4.96 -15.13
CA TYR A 134 2.34 5.74 -14.06
C TYR A 134 0.89 6.11 -14.38
N THR A 135 0.09 6.39 -13.36
CA THR A 135 -1.27 6.93 -13.54
C THR A 135 -1.30 8.44 -13.34
N TYR A 136 -2.14 9.13 -14.11
CA TYR A 136 -2.47 10.53 -13.90
C TYR A 136 -3.96 10.74 -14.16
N LYS A 137 -4.71 11.14 -13.13
CA LYS A 137 -6.18 11.28 -13.14
C LYS A 137 -6.86 10.04 -13.68
N GLY A 138 -6.45 8.89 -13.13
CA GLY A 138 -6.97 7.57 -13.45
C GLY A 138 -6.59 7.01 -14.81
N ASN A 139 -5.82 7.76 -15.62
CA ASN A 139 -5.40 7.33 -16.96
C ASN A 139 -3.93 6.90 -16.94
N VAL A 140 -3.58 5.84 -17.68
CA VAL A 140 -2.25 5.22 -17.71
C VAL A 140 -1.35 5.89 -18.75
N PHE A 141 -0.12 6.21 -18.34
CA PHE A 141 0.97 6.70 -19.18
C PHE A 141 2.19 5.79 -19.01
N VAL A 142 3.06 5.76 -20.02
CA VAL A 142 4.36 5.10 -19.98
C VAL A 142 5.46 6.02 -20.50
N ARG A 143 6.55 6.12 -19.74
CA ARG A 143 7.80 6.82 -20.10
C ARG A 143 8.85 5.76 -20.45
N PHE A 144 9.37 5.78 -21.67
CA PHE A 144 10.46 4.89 -22.08
C PHE A 144 11.82 5.50 -21.75
N GLY A 145 12.88 4.68 -21.65
CA GLY A 145 14.25 5.12 -21.34
C GLY A 145 14.89 6.09 -22.36
N ASN A 146 14.25 6.34 -23.51
CA ASN A 146 14.63 7.40 -24.45
C ASN A 146 14.01 8.78 -24.10
N GLY A 147 13.18 8.87 -23.05
CA GLY A 147 12.44 10.06 -22.64
C GLY A 147 11.08 10.25 -23.34
N GLU A 148 10.69 9.35 -24.23
CA GLU A 148 9.38 9.36 -24.90
C GLU A 148 8.26 8.99 -23.92
N VAL A 149 7.18 9.79 -23.91
CA VAL A 149 6.00 9.53 -23.09
C VAL A 149 4.81 9.21 -23.99
N LYS A 150 4.17 8.07 -23.75
CA LYS A 150 2.98 7.60 -24.47
C LYS A 150 1.82 7.45 -23.49
N GLN A 151 0.66 8.03 -23.80
CA GLN A 151 -0.59 7.74 -23.11
C GLN A 151 -1.16 6.41 -23.61
N LEU A 152 -1.55 5.52 -22.69
CA LEU A 152 -2.06 4.18 -23.01
C LEU A 152 -3.59 4.09 -22.92
N THR A 153 -4.21 4.76 -21.94
CA THR A 153 -5.69 4.84 -21.80
C THR A 153 -6.17 6.29 -21.88
N ARG A 154 -7.41 6.51 -22.33
CA ARG A 154 -8.00 7.86 -22.48
C ARG A 154 -9.52 7.82 -22.34
N ASP A 155 -9.98 7.67 -21.11
CA ASP A 155 -11.39 7.45 -20.78
C ASP A 155 -11.73 8.02 -19.38
N SER A 156 -12.97 7.74 -18.93
CA SER A 156 -13.53 8.24 -17.66
C SER A 156 -13.37 7.28 -16.49
N GLU A 157 -12.87 6.07 -16.71
CA GLU A 157 -12.68 5.09 -15.65
C GLU A 157 -11.35 5.35 -14.92
N ARG A 158 -11.19 4.77 -13.72
CA ARG A 158 -9.93 4.86 -12.96
C ARG A 158 -9.15 3.57 -13.10
N GLN A 159 -8.18 3.56 -14.01
CA GLN A 159 -7.11 2.57 -13.98
C GLN A 159 -6.19 2.85 -12.77
N HIS A 160 -5.82 1.78 -12.08
CA HIS A 160 -4.97 1.77 -10.86
C HIS A 160 -4.46 0.34 -10.62
N ASN A 161 -3.73 0.08 -9.53
CA ASN A 161 -3.11 -1.21 -9.23
C ASN A 161 -2.27 -1.69 -10.43
N LEU A 162 -1.30 -0.85 -10.82
CA LEU A 162 -0.31 -1.16 -11.84
C LEU A 162 0.56 -2.33 -11.38
N GLN A 163 0.95 -3.18 -12.33
CA GLN A 163 1.86 -4.30 -12.10
C GLN A 163 2.66 -4.57 -13.38
N ALA A 164 3.98 -4.55 -13.31
CA ALA A 164 4.84 -5.01 -14.39
C ALA A 164 4.69 -6.53 -14.56
N MET A 165 4.55 -6.97 -15.81
CA MET A 165 4.42 -8.38 -16.16
C MET A 165 5.79 -8.95 -16.53
N ALA A 166 6.04 -10.22 -16.22
CA ALA A 166 7.31 -10.90 -16.46
C ALA A 166 7.71 -10.98 -17.97
N ASP A 167 6.79 -10.67 -18.88
CA ASP A 167 7.06 -10.55 -20.32
C ASP A 167 7.20 -9.10 -20.84
N GLY A 168 7.37 -8.14 -19.94
CA GLY A 168 7.62 -6.72 -20.26
C GLY A 168 6.38 -5.93 -20.68
N SER A 169 5.18 -6.52 -20.55
CA SER A 169 3.90 -5.80 -20.63
C SER A 169 3.47 -5.24 -19.25
N LEU A 170 2.40 -4.45 -19.23
CA LEU A 170 1.87 -3.81 -18.01
C LEU A 170 0.48 -4.38 -17.71
N SER A 171 0.19 -4.72 -16.47
CA SER A 171 -1.16 -4.95 -15.96
C SER A 171 -1.71 -3.71 -15.25
N TYR A 172 -3.03 -3.53 -15.29
CA TYR A 172 -3.78 -2.56 -14.49
C TYR A 172 -5.16 -3.11 -14.11
N GLN A 173 -5.69 -2.65 -12.97
CA GLN A 173 -7.05 -2.88 -12.53
C GLN A 173 -7.99 -1.74 -12.95
N GLN A 174 -9.21 -2.08 -13.33
CA GLN A 174 -10.31 -1.15 -13.57
C GLN A 174 -11.59 -1.72 -12.96
N GLY A 175 -12.12 -1.10 -11.91
CA GLY A 175 -13.22 -1.69 -11.13
C GLY A 175 -12.81 -3.03 -10.52
N GLN A 176 -13.47 -4.13 -10.92
CA GLN A 176 -13.16 -5.50 -10.52
C GLN A 176 -12.63 -6.34 -11.71
N GLN A 177 -12.03 -5.66 -12.70
CA GLN A 177 -11.48 -6.26 -13.91
C GLN A 177 -9.98 -5.99 -14.00
N PHE A 178 -9.23 -6.98 -14.47
CA PHE A 178 -7.78 -6.89 -14.65
C PHE A 178 -7.47 -6.95 -16.15
N PHE A 179 -6.67 -6.01 -16.61
CA PHE A 179 -6.27 -5.85 -18.01
C PHE A 179 -4.77 -5.87 -18.13
N ARG A 180 -4.27 -6.53 -19.17
CA ARG A 180 -2.88 -6.49 -19.60
C ARG A 180 -2.80 -5.64 -20.86
N ILE A 181 -1.85 -4.70 -20.92
CA ILE A 181 -1.56 -3.87 -22.09
C ILE A 181 -0.11 -3.99 -22.52
N ASP A 182 0.11 -4.29 -23.80
CA ASP A 182 1.43 -4.16 -24.41
C ASP A 182 1.78 -2.68 -24.55
N VAL A 183 2.77 -2.20 -23.80
CA VAL A 183 3.09 -0.77 -23.70
C VAL A 183 3.49 -0.14 -25.04
N ARG A 184 4.11 -0.92 -25.95
CA ARG A 184 4.65 -0.42 -27.22
C ARG A 184 3.55 -0.23 -28.29
N SER A 185 2.72 -1.22 -28.52
CA SER A 185 1.56 -1.15 -29.43
C SER A 185 0.37 -0.42 -28.81
N GLY A 186 0.07 -0.65 -27.53
CA GLY A 186 -1.17 -0.24 -26.87
C GLY A 186 -2.31 -1.26 -27.01
N LEU A 187 -2.02 -2.50 -27.43
CA LEU A 187 -3.01 -3.58 -27.43
C LEU A 187 -3.33 -3.98 -25.99
N SER A 188 -4.60 -3.79 -25.58
CA SER A 188 -5.12 -4.24 -24.28
C SER A 188 -5.90 -5.56 -24.42
N GLN A 189 -5.74 -6.44 -23.45
CA GLN A 189 -6.41 -7.73 -23.29
C GLN A 189 -6.95 -7.83 -21.86
N GLN A 190 -8.21 -8.24 -21.72
CA GLN A 190 -8.76 -8.55 -20.39
C GLN A 190 -8.22 -9.90 -19.90
N MET A 191 -7.68 -9.91 -18.69
CA MET A 191 -7.11 -11.09 -18.02
C MET A 191 -8.11 -11.73 -17.05
N ALA A 192 -8.94 -10.92 -16.39
CA ALA A 192 -10.00 -11.39 -15.50
C ALA A 192 -11.20 -10.41 -15.44
N ASP A 193 -12.36 -10.96 -15.10
CA ASP A 193 -13.55 -10.26 -14.63
C ASP A 193 -14.00 -10.95 -13.34
N ILE A 194 -14.33 -10.19 -12.29
CA ILE A 194 -14.75 -10.72 -11.00
C ILE A 194 -16.14 -10.19 -10.71
N GLN A 195 -17.07 -11.10 -10.41
CA GLN A 195 -18.49 -10.79 -10.27
C GLN A 195 -19.03 -11.43 -8.98
N PHE A 196 -19.45 -10.60 -8.02
CA PHE A 196 -20.15 -11.05 -6.82
C PHE A 196 -21.63 -11.34 -7.16
N ALA A 197 -21.87 -12.43 -7.89
CA ALA A 197 -23.15 -12.81 -8.47
C ALA A 197 -23.27 -14.34 -8.60
N ASP A 198 -24.50 -14.86 -8.77
CA ASP A 198 -24.69 -16.24 -9.20
C ASP A 198 -24.20 -16.42 -10.65
N GLU A 199 -23.56 -17.55 -10.96
CA GLU A 199 -23.20 -17.91 -12.35
C GLU A 199 -24.47 -17.97 -13.22
N PRO A 200 -24.47 -17.37 -14.43
CA PRO A 200 -25.65 -17.35 -15.29
C PRO A 200 -26.06 -18.76 -15.73
N GLN A 201 -27.31 -19.13 -15.46
CA GLN A 201 -27.88 -20.41 -15.87
C GLN A 201 -28.83 -20.24 -17.05
N ALA A 202 -28.76 -21.14 -18.04
CA ALA A 202 -29.65 -21.15 -19.20
C ALA A 202 -31.15 -21.08 -18.83
N ASN A 203 -31.52 -21.75 -17.74
CA ASN A 203 -32.88 -21.82 -17.23
C ASN A 203 -32.90 -22.05 -15.71
N GLU A 204 -33.59 -21.17 -14.99
CA GLU A 204 -33.91 -21.36 -13.56
C GLU A 204 -34.69 -22.67 -13.30
N ALA A 205 -34.54 -23.22 -12.10
CA ALA A 205 -35.41 -24.29 -11.58
C ALA A 205 -36.85 -23.76 -11.35
N PRO A 206 -37.89 -24.63 -11.41
CA PRO A 206 -39.24 -24.22 -11.02
C PRO A 206 -39.29 -23.87 -9.53
N ALA A 207 -39.70 -22.63 -9.21
CA ALA A 207 -39.78 -22.13 -7.84
C ALA A 207 -40.84 -22.86 -6.97
N ASP A 208 -41.91 -23.38 -7.59
CA ASP A 208 -42.96 -24.11 -6.90
C ASP A 208 -43.57 -25.25 -7.75
N TYR A 209 -44.63 -25.87 -7.24
CA TYR A 209 -45.37 -26.94 -7.93
C TYR A 209 -46.10 -26.45 -9.20
N ILE A 210 -46.59 -25.22 -9.24
CA ILE A 210 -47.32 -24.66 -10.38
C ILE A 210 -46.33 -24.41 -11.52
N ALA A 211 -45.22 -23.71 -11.25
CA ALA A 211 -44.13 -23.51 -12.21
C ALA A 211 -43.58 -24.85 -12.74
N LYS A 212 -43.51 -25.88 -11.89
CA LYS A 212 -43.10 -27.23 -12.29
C LYS A 212 -44.08 -27.90 -13.25
N GLU A 213 -45.38 -27.81 -12.99
CA GLU A 213 -46.40 -28.36 -13.91
C GLU A 213 -46.56 -27.52 -15.18
N GLU A 214 -46.40 -26.19 -15.14
CA GLU A 214 -46.35 -25.35 -16.35
C GLU A 214 -45.18 -25.74 -17.27
N GLN A 215 -43.97 -25.87 -16.71
CA GLN A 215 -42.79 -26.33 -17.46
C GLN A 215 -42.94 -27.75 -18.01
N LYS A 216 -43.80 -28.57 -17.42
CA LYS A 216 -44.07 -29.97 -17.80
C LYS A 216 -45.23 -30.14 -18.79
N LEU A 217 -46.19 -29.22 -18.82
CA LEU A 217 -47.43 -29.33 -19.60
C LEU A 217 -47.51 -28.32 -20.76
N ILE A 218 -46.89 -27.14 -20.65
CA ILE A 218 -46.98 -26.09 -21.66
C ILE A 218 -45.84 -26.26 -22.68
N GLN A 219 -46.18 -26.81 -23.85
CA GLN A 219 -45.24 -27.04 -24.96
C GLN A 219 -44.46 -25.77 -25.39
N PHE A 220 -45.08 -24.59 -25.28
CA PHE A 220 -44.39 -23.32 -25.56
C PHE A 220 -43.28 -23.04 -24.53
N VAL A 221 -43.55 -23.19 -23.24
CA VAL A 221 -42.54 -23.03 -22.18
C VAL A 221 -41.41 -24.05 -22.34
N GLN A 222 -41.72 -25.28 -22.75
CA GLN A 222 -40.72 -26.30 -23.07
C GLN A 222 -39.83 -25.91 -24.24
N LYS A 223 -40.43 -25.39 -25.33
CA LYS A 223 -39.69 -24.89 -26.48
C LYS A 223 -38.76 -23.74 -26.07
N GLU A 224 -39.26 -22.72 -25.37
CA GLU A 224 -38.44 -21.57 -25.00
C GLU A 224 -37.36 -21.90 -23.96
N ARG A 225 -37.61 -22.86 -23.04
CA ARG A 225 -36.55 -23.40 -22.18
C ARG A 225 -35.50 -24.17 -22.98
N LYS A 226 -35.91 -24.95 -23.99
CA LYS A 226 -34.97 -25.65 -24.88
C LYS A 226 -34.14 -24.67 -25.71
N ASN A 227 -34.77 -23.67 -26.34
CA ASN A 227 -34.08 -22.66 -27.15
C ASN A 227 -32.97 -21.97 -26.31
N ARG A 228 -33.29 -21.58 -25.07
CA ARG A 228 -32.29 -20.97 -24.15
C ARG A 228 -31.18 -21.93 -23.75
N ALA A 229 -31.48 -23.22 -23.55
CA ALA A 229 -30.45 -24.24 -23.30
C ALA A 229 -29.51 -24.40 -24.50
N GLU A 230 -30.05 -24.53 -25.71
CA GLU A 230 -29.24 -24.65 -26.94
C GLU A 230 -28.41 -23.39 -27.22
N GLN A 231 -28.95 -22.20 -26.94
CA GLN A 231 -28.21 -20.93 -27.08
C GLN A 231 -27.10 -20.77 -26.03
N PHE A 232 -27.37 -21.12 -24.78
CA PHE A 232 -26.38 -21.06 -23.70
C PHE A 232 -25.28 -22.09 -23.90
N GLU A 233 -25.62 -23.33 -24.27
CA GLU A 233 -24.64 -24.36 -24.62
C GLU A 233 -23.77 -23.93 -25.79
N TYR A 234 -24.36 -23.33 -26.83
CA TYR A 234 -23.59 -22.77 -27.96
C TYR A 234 -22.64 -21.65 -27.52
N GLN A 235 -23.07 -20.73 -26.64
CA GLN A 235 -22.20 -19.68 -26.12
C GLN A 235 -21.06 -20.23 -25.26
N GLN A 236 -21.33 -21.22 -24.41
CA GLN A 236 -20.31 -21.91 -23.62
C GLN A 236 -19.31 -22.65 -24.52
N GLN A 237 -19.77 -23.38 -25.54
CA GLN A 237 -18.89 -24.05 -26.51
C GLN A 237 -18.06 -23.04 -27.32
N LEU A 238 -18.65 -21.93 -27.75
CA LEU A 238 -17.93 -20.86 -28.46
C LEU A 238 -16.84 -20.24 -27.58
N GLN A 239 -17.14 -19.99 -26.30
CA GLN A 239 -16.22 -19.43 -25.32
C GLN A 239 -15.07 -20.38 -24.96
N GLN A 240 -15.31 -21.70 -24.98
CA GLN A 240 -14.31 -22.74 -24.75
C GLN A 240 -13.46 -23.09 -25.99
N GLN A 241 -13.82 -22.59 -27.18
CA GLN A 241 -13.17 -22.95 -28.46
C GLN A 241 -12.68 -21.74 -29.26
N ASN A 242 -12.80 -20.52 -28.71
CA ASN A 242 -12.37 -19.30 -29.38
C ASN A 242 -11.67 -18.32 -28.43
N ASP A 243 -10.34 -18.45 -28.35
CA ASP A 243 -9.44 -17.64 -27.51
C ASP A 243 -9.40 -16.14 -27.89
N THR A 244 -10.13 -15.71 -28.93
CA THR A 244 -10.28 -14.28 -29.29
C THR A 244 -11.38 -13.56 -28.51
N LEU A 245 -12.05 -14.24 -27.58
CA LEU A 245 -13.07 -13.64 -26.71
C LEU A 245 -12.46 -13.20 -25.38
N ALA A 246 -13.13 -12.29 -24.67
CA ALA A 246 -12.79 -11.98 -23.28
C ALA A 246 -12.92 -13.26 -22.42
N PRO A 247 -12.13 -13.42 -21.34
CA PRO A 247 -12.22 -14.57 -20.45
C PRO A 247 -13.59 -14.64 -19.75
N GLN A 248 -13.98 -15.83 -19.29
CA GLN A 248 -15.18 -15.97 -18.45
C GLN A 248 -14.96 -15.29 -17.10
N ALA A 249 -16.02 -14.68 -16.59
CA ALA A 249 -16.01 -14.04 -15.28
C ALA A 249 -15.92 -15.06 -14.15
N PHE A 250 -15.14 -14.75 -13.12
CA PHE A 250 -15.11 -15.48 -11.88
C PHE A 250 -16.27 -15.04 -10.98
N TYR A 251 -17.30 -15.88 -10.93
CA TYR A 251 -18.46 -15.69 -10.07
C TYR A 251 -18.11 -16.06 -8.62
N LEU A 252 -18.02 -15.04 -7.75
CA LEU A 252 -17.80 -15.17 -6.31
C LEU A 252 -19.13 -15.01 -5.55
N ASP A 253 -19.17 -15.41 -4.27
CA ASP A 253 -20.39 -15.35 -3.46
C ASP A 253 -20.95 -13.92 -3.39
N LYS A 254 -22.15 -13.72 -3.97
CA LYS A 254 -22.89 -12.45 -4.04
C LYS A 254 -23.23 -11.79 -2.69
N ARG A 255 -22.96 -12.46 -1.58
CA ARG A 255 -23.06 -11.91 -0.22
C ARG A 255 -21.78 -11.19 0.21
N MET A 256 -20.71 -11.30 -0.55
CA MET A 256 -19.40 -10.69 -0.30
C MET A 256 -19.22 -9.42 -1.14
N GLN A 257 -18.25 -8.60 -0.76
CA GLN A 257 -17.77 -7.43 -1.49
C GLN A 257 -16.26 -7.51 -1.71
N TRP A 258 -15.77 -6.85 -2.76
CA TRP A 258 -14.35 -6.63 -3.00
C TRP A 258 -13.68 -5.90 -1.83
N VAL A 259 -12.48 -6.33 -1.46
CA VAL A 259 -11.56 -5.57 -0.59
C VAL A 259 -10.36 -5.13 -1.41
N ASP A 260 -9.56 -6.10 -1.88
CA ASP A 260 -8.34 -5.88 -2.66
C ASP A 260 -8.05 -7.11 -3.53
N GLY A 261 -7.13 -7.01 -4.48
CA GLY A 261 -6.62 -8.15 -5.22
C GLY A 261 -5.51 -7.79 -6.20
N ARG A 262 -4.54 -8.69 -6.34
CA ARG A 262 -3.32 -8.48 -7.15
C ARG A 262 -3.12 -9.62 -8.14
N LEU A 263 -2.95 -9.28 -9.42
CA LEU A 263 -2.59 -10.22 -10.49
C LEU A 263 -1.10 -10.54 -10.42
N SER A 264 -0.73 -11.81 -10.53
CA SER A 264 0.68 -12.26 -10.63
C SER A 264 1.37 -11.70 -11.88
N PRO A 265 2.63 -11.24 -11.84
CA PRO A 265 3.41 -10.83 -13.01
C PRO A 265 3.47 -11.82 -14.19
N ASN A 266 3.39 -13.13 -13.98
CA ASN A 266 3.27 -14.11 -15.07
C ASN A 266 1.83 -14.29 -15.63
N GLY A 267 0.85 -13.55 -15.11
CA GLY A 267 -0.54 -13.55 -15.55
C GLY A 267 -1.33 -14.83 -15.30
N ARG A 268 -0.81 -15.78 -14.50
CA ARG A 268 -1.48 -17.06 -14.23
C ARG A 268 -2.45 -17.01 -13.04
N TYR A 269 -2.13 -16.23 -12.02
CA TYR A 269 -2.88 -16.22 -10.76
C TYR A 269 -3.38 -14.82 -10.40
N LEU A 270 -4.50 -14.78 -9.67
CA LEU A 270 -5.02 -13.58 -9.03
C LEU A 270 -5.45 -13.94 -7.62
N LEU A 271 -4.84 -13.30 -6.62
CA LEU A 271 -5.26 -13.42 -5.22
C LEU A 271 -6.26 -12.29 -4.94
N VAL A 272 -7.46 -12.65 -4.47
CA VAL A 272 -8.54 -11.71 -4.14
C VAL A 272 -8.85 -11.79 -2.64
N ALA A 273 -8.95 -10.64 -2.00
CA ALA A 273 -9.53 -10.49 -0.67
C ALA A 273 -10.97 -9.97 -0.78
N MET A 274 -11.88 -10.59 -0.04
CA MET A 274 -13.30 -10.23 0.01
C MET A 274 -13.85 -10.26 1.44
N SER A 275 -14.86 -9.46 1.74
CA SER A 275 -15.51 -9.38 3.08
C SER A 275 -17.03 -9.43 2.97
N GLU A 276 -17.77 -9.70 4.06
CA GLU A 276 -19.21 -9.41 4.09
C GLU A 276 -19.44 -7.89 4.15
N PRO A 277 -20.43 -7.31 3.44
CA PRO A 277 -20.73 -5.88 3.45
C PRO A 277 -21.03 -5.31 4.84
N GLN A 278 -20.05 -4.64 5.42
CA GLN A 278 -20.16 -3.96 6.71
C GLN A 278 -20.05 -2.43 6.56
N SER A 279 -21.06 -1.71 7.04
CA SER A 279 -20.99 -0.24 7.12
C SER A 279 -19.99 0.22 8.19
N TRP A 280 -19.23 1.26 7.85
CA TRP A 280 -18.35 1.98 8.78
C TRP A 280 -19.11 2.90 9.76
N ARG A 281 -20.40 3.14 9.53
CA ARG A 281 -21.24 4.04 10.32
C ARG A 281 -22.70 3.58 10.36
N ASP A 282 -23.41 3.85 11.44
CA ASP A 282 -24.85 3.67 11.51
C ASP A 282 -25.59 4.94 11.04
N ASP A 283 -26.87 4.85 10.71
CA ASP A 283 -27.68 6.01 10.27
C ASP A 283 -27.78 7.13 11.33
N GLY A 284 -27.48 6.81 12.60
CA GLY A 284 -27.42 7.76 13.71
C GLY A 284 -26.08 8.48 13.89
N ASP A 285 -25.02 8.10 13.16
CA ASP A 285 -23.70 8.73 13.21
C ASP A 285 -23.70 10.05 12.41
N ILE A 286 -24.36 11.06 12.97
CA ILE A 286 -24.48 12.40 12.37
C ILE A 286 -23.97 13.53 13.28
N MET A 287 -23.46 14.58 12.66
CA MET A 287 -23.14 15.86 13.28
C MET A 287 -23.99 16.97 12.62
N PRO A 288 -24.67 17.83 13.37
CA PRO A 288 -25.36 18.98 12.79
C PRO A 288 -24.34 20.04 12.33
N ASN A 289 -24.28 20.28 11.03
CA ASN A 289 -23.69 21.50 10.48
C ASN A 289 -24.68 22.65 10.61
N TYR A 290 -24.27 23.74 11.27
CA TYR A 290 -25.05 24.96 11.48
C TYR A 290 -24.65 26.12 10.56
N ILE A 291 -23.62 25.94 9.72
CA ILE A 291 -23.05 26.96 8.84
C ILE A 291 -23.06 26.40 7.41
N THR A 292 -24.15 26.69 6.71
CA THR A 292 -24.46 26.26 5.34
C THR A 292 -24.71 27.50 4.48
N GLU A 293 -24.58 27.38 3.15
CA GLU A 293 -24.81 28.51 2.24
C GLU A 293 -26.28 28.97 2.21
N ASP A 294 -27.23 28.09 2.57
CA ASP A 294 -28.67 28.36 2.52
C ASP A 294 -29.31 28.70 3.89
N GLY A 295 -28.53 28.60 4.97
CA GLY A 295 -28.95 28.87 6.35
C GLY A 295 -29.76 27.77 7.03
N ARG A 296 -29.83 26.55 6.48
CA ARG A 296 -30.44 25.38 7.11
C ARG A 296 -29.43 24.59 7.94
N ILE A 297 -29.92 23.75 8.86
CA ILE A 297 -29.10 22.79 9.59
C ILE A 297 -29.02 21.51 8.75
N GLU A 298 -27.82 21.08 8.41
CA GLU A 298 -27.59 19.87 7.61
C GLU A 298 -26.95 18.75 8.44
N PRO A 299 -27.43 17.49 8.36
CA PRO A 299 -26.88 16.38 9.12
C PRO A 299 -25.70 15.73 8.38
N GLU A 300 -24.49 16.14 8.74
CA GLU A 300 -23.24 15.57 8.19
C GLU A 300 -22.99 14.16 8.72
N LYS A 301 -22.71 13.21 7.84
CA LYS A 301 -22.41 11.82 8.23
C LYS A 301 -20.99 11.72 8.79
N VAL A 302 -20.87 11.40 10.08
CA VAL A 302 -19.58 11.20 10.75
C VAL A 302 -19.21 9.72 10.86
N ARG A 303 -18.15 9.39 11.61
CA ARG A 303 -17.70 8.01 11.89
C ARG A 303 -18.40 7.43 13.12
N ARG A 304 -18.54 6.11 13.18
CA ARG A 304 -18.97 5.38 14.39
C ARG A 304 -18.05 5.63 15.59
N ARG A 305 -18.57 5.34 16.78
CA ARG A 305 -17.77 5.24 18.01
C ARG A 305 -17.05 3.89 18.05
N VAL A 306 -15.98 3.81 18.84
CA VAL A 306 -15.17 2.59 18.97
C VAL A 306 -15.98 1.44 19.58
N ALA A 307 -16.87 1.73 20.54
CA ALA A 307 -17.73 0.72 21.18
C ALA A 307 -18.79 0.11 20.24
N ASP A 308 -19.13 0.82 19.15
CA ASP A 308 -20.12 0.39 18.15
C ASP A 308 -19.43 -0.35 16.97
N ALA A 309 -18.11 -0.54 17.05
CA ALA A 309 -17.33 -1.24 16.03
C ALA A 309 -17.46 -2.76 16.14
N LYS A 310 -17.76 -3.40 15.01
CA LYS A 310 -17.89 -4.85 14.86
C LYS A 310 -16.64 -5.41 14.18
N PRO A 311 -16.25 -6.67 14.48
CA PRO A 311 -15.15 -7.35 13.81
C PRO A 311 -15.26 -7.30 12.29
N GLN A 312 -14.13 -7.04 11.63
CA GLN A 312 -13.96 -7.24 10.19
C GLN A 312 -13.25 -8.58 9.98
N GLN A 313 -13.70 -9.35 9.00
CA GLN A 313 -13.05 -10.58 8.58
C GLN A 313 -12.97 -10.60 7.06
N HIS A 314 -11.77 -10.82 6.53
CA HIS A 314 -11.57 -11.05 5.10
C HIS A 314 -11.48 -12.55 4.83
N GLN A 315 -11.86 -12.95 3.62
CA GLN A 315 -11.60 -14.26 3.04
C GLN A 315 -10.68 -14.07 1.85
N LEU A 316 -9.63 -14.88 1.75
CA LEU A 316 -8.74 -14.91 0.59
C LEU A 316 -9.19 -15.99 -0.38
N VAL A 317 -9.22 -15.66 -1.67
CA VAL A 317 -9.52 -16.60 -2.77
C VAL A 317 -8.40 -16.51 -3.81
N LEU A 318 -7.75 -17.65 -4.05
CA LEU A 318 -6.82 -17.83 -5.16
C LEU A 318 -7.60 -18.21 -6.43
N LEU A 319 -7.38 -17.48 -7.51
CA LEU A 319 -7.91 -17.76 -8.84
C LEU A 319 -6.76 -18.24 -9.75
N ASP A 320 -6.84 -19.47 -10.26
CA ASP A 320 -5.96 -19.95 -11.37
C ASP A 320 -6.65 -19.60 -12.69
N LEU A 321 -6.14 -18.58 -13.37
CA LEU A 321 -6.72 -18.02 -14.60
C LEU A 321 -6.60 -18.96 -15.80
N GLN A 322 -5.57 -19.81 -15.83
CA GLN A 322 -5.35 -20.79 -16.90
C GLN A 322 -6.29 -21.99 -16.79
N LYS A 323 -6.65 -22.40 -15.56
CA LYS A 323 -7.58 -23.52 -15.30
C LYS A 323 -9.02 -23.08 -15.06
N HIS A 324 -9.25 -21.76 -14.94
CA HIS A 324 -10.50 -21.17 -14.48
C HIS A 324 -11.02 -21.80 -13.18
N THR A 325 -10.15 -21.98 -12.18
CA THR A 325 -10.51 -22.56 -10.87
C THR A 325 -10.31 -21.59 -9.72
N GLN A 326 -11.29 -21.53 -8.83
CA GLN A 326 -11.25 -20.79 -7.57
C GLN A 326 -10.80 -21.71 -6.42
N THR A 327 -10.14 -21.18 -5.39
CA THR A 327 -9.94 -21.87 -4.11
C THR A 327 -9.83 -20.86 -2.96
N SER A 328 -10.72 -20.96 -1.98
CA SER A 328 -10.64 -20.19 -0.73
C SER A 328 -9.50 -20.71 0.14
N LEU A 329 -8.66 -19.79 0.64
CA LEU A 329 -7.57 -20.11 1.57
C LEU A 329 -8.05 -19.96 3.03
N THR A 330 -7.46 -20.72 3.95
CA THR A 330 -7.87 -20.76 5.37
C THR A 330 -6.72 -20.41 6.30
N TYR A 331 -6.99 -19.57 7.31
CA TYR A 331 -5.99 -19.11 8.29
C TYR A 331 -5.58 -20.16 9.34
N ASN A 332 -6.07 -21.39 9.24
CA ASN A 332 -5.86 -22.43 10.26
C ASN A 332 -4.44 -23.04 10.28
N THR A 333 -3.58 -22.64 9.35
CA THR A 333 -2.15 -22.93 9.28
C THR A 333 -1.27 -21.85 9.95
N LEU A 334 -1.85 -20.69 10.32
CA LEU A 334 -1.14 -19.59 10.98
C LEU A 334 -1.17 -19.79 12.50
N ASP A 335 -0.06 -19.62 13.21
CA ASP A 335 -0.03 -19.75 14.66
C ASP A 335 -0.91 -18.69 15.33
N GLY A 336 -1.69 -19.08 16.33
CA GLY A 336 -2.54 -18.15 17.07
C GLY A 336 -3.80 -17.64 16.37
N TRP A 337 -4.13 -18.15 15.18
CA TRP A 337 -5.38 -17.87 14.46
C TRP A 337 -6.66 -18.09 15.29
N ASN A 338 -6.58 -18.92 16.34
CA ASN A 338 -7.67 -19.24 17.25
C ASN A 338 -7.30 -19.06 18.73
N GLU A 339 -6.28 -18.25 19.04
CA GLU A 339 -5.86 -17.99 20.42
C GLU A 339 -6.67 -16.88 21.07
N ASP A 340 -7.11 -17.12 22.31
CA ASP A 340 -7.74 -16.10 23.14
C ASP A 340 -6.68 -15.21 23.80
N VAL A 341 -6.02 -14.42 22.97
CA VAL A 341 -5.00 -13.42 23.36
C VAL A 341 -5.52 -12.37 24.35
N LEU A 342 -6.85 -12.25 24.48
CA LEU A 342 -7.52 -11.36 25.44
C LEU A 342 -7.91 -12.05 26.76
N ALA A 343 -7.52 -13.31 26.99
CA ALA A 343 -7.93 -14.11 28.15
C ALA A 343 -7.74 -13.41 29.49
N ALA A 344 -6.58 -12.74 29.68
CA ALA A 344 -6.26 -12.02 30.91
C ALA A 344 -7.22 -10.84 31.15
N VAL A 345 -7.44 -10.01 30.13
CA VAL A 345 -8.33 -8.83 30.19
C VAL A 345 -9.79 -9.26 30.39
N LYS A 346 -10.23 -10.31 29.69
CA LYS A 346 -11.58 -10.90 29.86
C LYS A 346 -11.78 -11.46 31.26
N ALA A 347 -10.76 -12.12 31.83
CA ALA A 347 -10.81 -12.63 33.21
C ALA A 347 -10.79 -11.52 34.27
N GLU A 348 -10.05 -10.43 34.05
CA GLU A 348 -10.08 -9.25 34.92
C GLU A 348 -11.47 -8.59 34.92
N ASN A 349 -12.02 -8.32 33.73
CA ASN A 349 -13.35 -7.71 33.58
C ASN A 349 -14.45 -8.58 34.18
N ALA A 350 -14.46 -9.89 33.88
CA ALA A 350 -15.44 -10.82 34.47
C ALA A 350 -15.35 -10.82 36.01
N LYS A 351 -14.13 -10.85 36.56
CA LYS A 351 -13.90 -10.79 38.01
C LYS A 351 -14.38 -9.48 38.63
N ALA A 352 -14.24 -8.35 37.94
CA ALA A 352 -14.77 -7.06 38.39
C ALA A 352 -16.31 -7.05 38.44
N GLU A 353 -16.98 -7.78 37.54
CA GLU A 353 -18.43 -8.01 37.55
C GLU A 353 -18.88 -9.14 38.51
N GLY A 354 -17.96 -9.76 39.25
CA GLY A 354 -18.25 -10.89 40.15
C GLY A 354 -18.49 -12.23 39.44
N GLN A 355 -18.14 -12.32 38.16
CA GLN A 355 -18.24 -13.50 37.30
C GLN A 355 -16.89 -14.24 37.20
N SER A 356 -16.89 -15.37 36.50
CA SER A 356 -15.70 -16.16 36.17
C SER A 356 -15.58 -16.35 34.66
N TYR A 357 -14.42 -16.03 34.09
CA TYR A 357 -14.12 -16.29 32.68
C TYR A 357 -13.39 -17.63 32.51
N GLU A 358 -13.70 -18.34 31.43
CA GLU A 358 -12.97 -19.53 30.97
C GLU A 358 -12.53 -19.27 29.53
N SER A 359 -11.21 -19.30 29.31
CA SER A 359 -10.59 -19.05 28.00
C SER A 359 -10.85 -20.21 27.04
N LYS A 360 -11.04 -19.91 25.75
CA LYS A 360 -11.42 -20.88 24.71
C LYS A 360 -10.70 -20.60 23.41
N LYS A 361 -10.32 -21.66 22.68
CA LYS A 361 -9.82 -21.51 21.31
C LYS A 361 -10.98 -21.41 20.32
N GLU A 362 -11.17 -20.22 19.76
CA GLU A 362 -12.22 -19.88 18.79
C GLU A 362 -11.59 -19.04 17.67
N PRO A 363 -12.00 -19.19 16.38
CA PRO A 363 -11.39 -18.46 15.27
C PRO A 363 -11.46 -16.94 15.45
N ARG A 364 -10.32 -16.27 15.30
CA ARG A 364 -10.24 -14.80 15.33
C ARG A 364 -10.71 -14.22 14.00
N ALA A 365 -11.23 -13.00 14.06
CA ALA A 365 -11.51 -12.22 12.87
C ALA A 365 -10.18 -11.66 12.35
N ILE A 366 -9.75 -12.14 11.18
CA ILE A 366 -8.48 -11.80 10.53
C ILE A 366 -8.79 -11.06 9.22
N GLN A 367 -8.03 -10.00 8.95
CA GLN A 367 -8.13 -9.16 7.77
C GLN A 367 -6.77 -8.98 7.08
N LEU A 368 -6.76 -8.40 5.88
CA LEU A 368 -5.55 -7.84 5.29
C LEU A 368 -5.09 -6.68 6.17
N MET A 369 -3.77 -6.54 6.41
CA MET A 369 -3.28 -5.44 7.24
C MET A 369 -3.57 -4.07 6.62
N ALA A 370 -3.95 -3.10 7.44
CA ALA A 370 -4.20 -1.72 7.06
C ALA A 370 -3.18 -0.73 7.68
N ASP A 371 -1.93 -0.76 7.20
CA ASP A 371 -0.90 0.22 7.54
C ASP A 371 -1.23 1.61 6.93
N TRP A 372 -0.92 2.69 7.67
CA TRP A 372 -1.26 4.07 7.28
C TRP A 372 -0.16 4.81 6.51
N GLY A 373 1.05 4.25 6.41
CA GLY A 373 2.23 4.87 5.80
C GLY A 373 2.71 4.24 4.49
N TRP A 374 2.43 2.95 4.24
CA TRP A 374 2.97 2.23 3.08
C TRP A 374 2.32 2.61 1.73
N GLU A 375 3.07 2.50 0.62
CA GLU A 375 2.53 2.60 -0.75
C GLU A 375 2.16 1.22 -1.36
N ASN A 376 2.81 0.14 -0.92
CA ASN A 376 2.78 -1.16 -1.62
C ASN A 376 1.48 -1.97 -1.34
N GLY A 377 0.96 -1.94 -0.11
CA GLY A 377 -0.23 -2.67 0.32
C GLY A 377 0.02 -4.13 0.76
N ALA A 378 -1.04 -4.80 1.19
CA ALA A 378 -0.98 -6.06 1.95
C ALA A 378 -0.76 -7.36 1.13
N ILE A 379 -0.64 -7.29 -0.19
CA ILE A 379 -0.40 -8.45 -1.08
C ILE A 379 0.76 -8.11 -2.02
N GLN A 380 1.86 -8.84 -1.93
CA GLN A 380 3.07 -8.65 -2.74
C GLN A 380 3.44 -9.92 -3.50
N TRP A 381 3.42 -9.86 -4.83
CA TRP A 381 4.01 -10.90 -5.68
C TRP A 381 5.52 -10.70 -5.79
N ASN A 382 6.29 -11.79 -5.94
CA ASN A 382 7.68 -11.68 -6.39
C ASN A 382 7.72 -11.30 -7.88
N GLU A 383 8.89 -10.94 -8.40
CA GLU A 383 9.03 -10.37 -9.75
C GLU A 383 8.54 -11.30 -10.88
N GLU A 384 8.78 -12.61 -10.76
CA GLU A 384 8.27 -13.60 -11.70
C GLU A 384 6.76 -13.90 -11.52
N GLY A 385 6.18 -13.52 -10.38
CA GLY A 385 4.87 -13.98 -9.92
C GLY A 385 4.81 -15.48 -9.61
N SER A 386 5.96 -16.13 -9.37
CA SER A 386 6.05 -17.52 -8.93
C SER A 386 5.61 -17.66 -7.48
N GLU A 387 5.85 -16.66 -6.63
CA GLU A 387 5.42 -16.59 -5.23
C GLU A 387 4.59 -15.34 -4.93
N VAL A 388 3.73 -15.44 -3.91
CA VAL A 388 2.97 -14.31 -3.34
C VAL A 388 3.00 -14.35 -1.82
N ALA A 389 3.28 -13.21 -1.22
CA ALA A 389 3.19 -12.99 0.22
C ALA A 389 2.00 -12.08 0.53
N VAL A 390 1.27 -12.42 1.60
CA VAL A 390 0.15 -11.65 2.14
C VAL A 390 0.42 -11.30 3.59
N MET A 391 0.19 -10.04 3.94
CA MET A 391 0.27 -9.55 5.31
C MET A 391 -1.13 -9.43 5.91
N LEU A 392 -1.31 -10.06 7.07
CA LEU A 392 -2.60 -10.24 7.73
C LEU A 392 -2.54 -9.72 9.15
N GLU A 393 -3.61 -9.12 9.65
CA GLU A 393 -3.74 -8.70 11.04
C GLU A 393 -5.01 -9.26 11.69
N ALA A 394 -4.96 -9.47 13.00
CA ALA A 394 -6.15 -9.77 13.79
C ALA A 394 -6.91 -8.49 14.15
N TRP A 395 -8.24 -8.51 14.08
CA TRP A 395 -9.11 -7.37 14.44
C TRP A 395 -8.93 -6.87 15.88
N ASP A 396 -8.41 -7.72 16.77
CA ASP A 396 -8.06 -7.35 18.15
C ASP A 396 -6.73 -6.57 18.27
N ASN A 397 -6.00 -6.41 17.16
CA ASN A 397 -4.72 -5.71 17.01
C ASN A 397 -3.59 -6.32 17.84
N LYS A 398 -3.66 -7.62 18.17
CA LYS A 398 -2.62 -8.32 18.95
C LYS A 398 -1.61 -9.09 18.11
N ASP A 399 -1.93 -9.40 16.85
CA ASP A 399 -1.08 -10.22 15.99
C ASP A 399 -1.10 -9.74 14.55
N ARG A 400 0.07 -9.78 13.91
CA ARG A 400 0.26 -9.63 12.45
C ARG A 400 1.13 -10.75 11.91
N TRP A 401 0.62 -11.43 10.90
CA TRP A 401 1.29 -12.51 10.18
C TRP A 401 1.79 -12.04 8.81
N ILE A 402 2.90 -12.60 8.37
CA ILE A 402 3.30 -12.67 6.95
C ILE A 402 3.17 -14.13 6.53
N ALA A 403 2.50 -14.41 5.43
CA ALA A 403 2.32 -15.75 4.91
C ALA A 403 2.45 -15.81 3.38
N THR A 404 3.00 -16.91 2.85
CA THR A 404 2.97 -17.23 1.41
C THR A 404 1.82 -18.19 1.08
N VAL A 405 1.66 -18.56 -0.19
CA VAL A 405 0.61 -19.47 -0.66
C VAL A 405 1.24 -20.69 -1.35
N ASP A 406 1.18 -21.87 -0.73
CA ASP A 406 1.49 -23.12 -1.45
C ASP A 406 0.41 -23.34 -2.53
N PHE A 407 0.75 -23.06 -3.79
CA PHE A 407 -0.14 -23.24 -4.94
C PHE A 407 -0.47 -24.72 -5.24
N GLY A 408 0.28 -25.66 -4.68
CA GLY A 408 0.11 -27.11 -4.77
C GLY A 408 -0.90 -27.64 -3.76
N ALA A 409 -0.67 -27.47 -2.45
CA ALA A 409 -1.64 -27.85 -1.41
C ALA A 409 -2.83 -26.88 -1.30
N LYS A 410 -2.68 -25.66 -1.81
CA LYS A 410 -3.66 -24.55 -1.79
C LYS A 410 -3.99 -24.04 -0.39
N GLN A 411 -2.95 -23.76 0.38
CA GLN A 411 -3.03 -23.26 1.76
C GLN A 411 -2.12 -22.05 1.97
N LEU A 412 -2.31 -21.33 3.07
CA LEU A 412 -1.34 -20.34 3.54
C LEU A 412 -0.18 -21.01 4.27
N GLU A 413 1.03 -20.54 4.08
CA GLU A 413 2.23 -20.98 4.81
C GLU A 413 2.82 -19.80 5.58
N GLN A 414 2.92 -19.93 6.91
CA GLN A 414 3.36 -18.83 7.77
C GLN A 414 4.86 -18.60 7.63
N GLN A 415 5.24 -17.36 7.30
CA GLN A 415 6.63 -16.91 7.22
C GLN A 415 7.06 -16.11 8.46
N ASP A 416 6.17 -15.28 9.02
CA ASP A 416 6.42 -14.57 10.27
C ASP A 416 5.14 -14.32 11.08
N ARG A 417 5.27 -14.13 12.39
CA ARG A 417 4.20 -13.74 13.33
C ARG A 417 4.77 -12.75 14.36
N LEU A 418 4.33 -11.49 14.28
CA LEU A 418 4.50 -10.51 15.34
C LEU A 418 3.30 -10.61 16.29
N HIS A 419 3.55 -10.59 17.60
CA HIS A 419 2.53 -10.58 18.64
C HIS A 419 2.89 -9.55 19.71
N ASP A 420 1.93 -8.74 20.16
CA ASP A 420 2.12 -7.78 21.25
C ASP A 420 0.96 -7.80 22.27
N ASP A 421 1.31 -7.79 23.56
CA ASP A 421 0.37 -7.83 24.69
C ASP A 421 -0.51 -6.55 24.77
N ALA A 422 -0.06 -5.41 24.23
CA ALA A 422 -0.76 -4.13 24.19
C ALA A 422 -1.43 -3.89 22.83
N TRP A 423 -0.68 -3.71 21.74
CA TRP A 423 -1.14 -3.72 20.34
C TRP A 423 0.05 -3.67 19.37
N ILE A 424 -0.09 -4.28 18.19
CA ILE A 424 0.83 -4.06 17.06
C ILE A 424 0.68 -2.63 16.51
N ASN A 425 1.75 -2.08 15.94
CA ASN A 425 1.75 -0.73 15.37
C ASN A 425 1.02 -0.65 14.01
N TYR A 426 0.36 0.48 13.75
CA TYR A 426 -0.43 0.78 12.53
C TYR A 426 0.40 1.45 11.43
N THR A 427 1.69 1.61 11.67
CA THR A 427 2.74 2.02 10.73
C THR A 427 3.93 1.10 10.92
N HIS A 428 4.95 1.20 10.06
CA HIS A 428 6.21 0.44 10.16
C HIS A 428 6.07 -1.06 9.81
N ASN A 429 5.15 -1.40 8.90
CA ASN A 429 4.92 -2.77 8.41
C ASN A 429 5.28 -2.95 6.92
N GLU A 430 6.07 -2.05 6.34
CA GLU A 430 6.55 -2.18 4.95
C GLU A 430 7.24 -3.54 4.72
N PHE A 431 6.86 -4.22 3.63
CA PHE A 431 7.44 -5.50 3.21
C PHE A 431 7.45 -5.64 1.69
N GLY A 432 8.23 -6.61 1.22
CA GLY A 432 8.30 -6.99 -0.18
C GLY A 432 9.28 -8.13 -0.40
N TRP A 433 9.67 -8.31 -1.65
CA TRP A 433 10.66 -9.31 -2.07
C TRP A 433 12.00 -8.62 -2.37
N VAL A 434 13.10 -9.31 -2.09
CA VAL A 434 14.45 -8.95 -2.56
C VAL A 434 14.70 -9.59 -3.92
N ASP A 435 14.27 -10.85 -4.08
CA ASP A 435 14.46 -11.71 -5.25
C ASP A 435 13.30 -12.74 -5.37
N GLU A 436 13.56 -13.94 -5.88
CA GLU A 436 12.55 -14.99 -6.11
C GLU A 436 12.03 -15.60 -4.79
N ASP A 437 12.87 -15.81 -3.78
CA ASP A 437 12.55 -16.56 -2.56
C ASP A 437 12.93 -15.86 -1.24
N THR A 438 13.48 -14.64 -1.29
CA THR A 438 13.82 -13.83 -0.11
C THR A 438 12.82 -12.71 0.11
N LEU A 439 12.08 -12.76 1.22
CA LEU A 439 11.29 -11.65 1.73
C LEU A 439 12.15 -10.65 2.50
N TRP A 440 11.87 -9.36 2.38
CA TRP A 440 12.26 -8.34 3.35
C TRP A 440 11.02 -7.74 4.01
N PHE A 441 11.12 -7.38 5.30
CA PHE A 441 10.01 -6.78 6.02
C PHE A 441 10.47 -5.96 7.23
N MET A 442 9.62 -5.05 7.65
CA MET A 442 9.73 -4.36 8.94
C MET A 442 8.98 -5.11 10.04
N SER A 443 9.51 -5.07 11.26
CA SER A 443 8.90 -5.69 12.44
C SER A 443 9.39 -5.05 13.73
N GLU A 444 8.56 -5.08 14.78
CA GLU A 444 8.89 -4.56 16.11
C GLU A 444 9.32 -5.67 17.09
N ALA A 445 9.76 -6.83 16.57
CA ALA A 445 9.97 -8.06 17.35
C ALA A 445 11.03 -7.98 18.47
N ASP A 446 11.93 -6.98 18.46
CA ASP A 446 12.90 -6.72 19.53
C ASP A 446 12.51 -5.51 20.43
N GLY A 447 11.36 -4.88 20.16
CA GLY A 447 10.85 -3.68 20.84
C GLY A 447 11.09 -2.36 20.10
N TYR A 448 11.71 -2.39 18.91
CA TYR A 448 11.87 -1.24 18.01
C TYR A 448 11.57 -1.67 16.57
N SER A 449 11.04 -0.78 15.72
CA SER A 449 10.90 -1.15 14.30
C SER A 449 12.26 -1.18 13.61
N HIS A 450 12.57 -2.36 13.07
CA HIS A 450 13.81 -2.70 12.37
C HIS A 450 13.52 -3.49 11.11
N LEU A 451 14.51 -3.56 10.22
CA LEU A 451 14.47 -4.36 9.00
C LEU A 451 14.91 -5.80 9.27
N TYR A 452 14.21 -6.74 8.65
CA TYR A 452 14.46 -8.17 8.68
C TYR A 452 14.41 -8.74 7.25
N ALA A 453 15.13 -9.82 7.01
CA ALA A 453 15.05 -10.62 5.78
C ALA A 453 14.82 -12.09 6.09
N ARG A 454 14.15 -12.80 5.17
CA ARG A 454 13.80 -14.21 5.30
C ARG A 454 13.67 -14.87 3.93
N ASP A 455 14.65 -15.70 3.58
CA ASP A 455 14.55 -16.77 2.60
C ASP A 455 13.47 -17.77 3.08
N LEU A 456 12.48 -18.15 2.25
CA LEU A 456 11.26 -18.84 2.71
C LEU A 456 11.51 -20.12 3.54
N ASP A 457 12.49 -20.93 3.14
CA ASP A 457 12.85 -22.20 3.79
C ASP A 457 13.76 -22.04 5.04
N GLN A 458 14.19 -20.81 5.38
CA GLN A 458 15.28 -20.56 6.35
C GLN A 458 14.81 -19.88 7.64
N GLN A 459 15.74 -19.26 8.38
CA GLN A 459 15.47 -18.49 9.59
C GLN A 459 15.56 -17.00 9.30
N THR A 460 14.65 -16.23 9.86
CA THR A 460 14.62 -14.77 9.76
C THR A 460 15.91 -14.16 10.31
N THR A 461 16.54 -13.29 9.52
CA THR A 461 17.76 -12.54 9.88
C THR A 461 17.40 -11.08 10.10
N GLN A 462 17.76 -10.54 11.26
CA GLN A 462 17.63 -9.11 11.55
C GLN A 462 18.76 -8.33 10.85
N LEU A 463 18.41 -7.29 10.09
CA LEU A 463 19.34 -6.47 9.29
C LEU A 463 19.78 -5.20 10.02
N THR A 464 18.91 -4.63 10.85
CA THR A 464 19.18 -3.45 11.69
C THR A 464 18.86 -3.76 13.15
N GLU A 465 19.72 -3.32 14.08
CA GLU A 465 19.52 -3.51 15.52
C GLU A 465 19.84 -2.21 16.28
N GLY A 466 19.16 -1.98 17.41
CA GLY A 466 19.47 -0.92 18.37
C GLY A 466 18.26 -0.20 18.95
N GLN A 467 18.51 0.82 19.78
CA GLN A 467 17.47 1.61 20.45
C GLN A 467 17.01 2.82 19.62
N TYR A 468 16.60 2.56 18.38
CA TYR A 468 16.11 3.55 17.40
C TYR A 468 15.11 2.89 16.45
N VAL A 469 14.31 3.71 15.77
CA VAL A 469 13.29 3.27 14.82
C VAL A 469 13.79 3.47 13.39
N VAL A 470 13.56 2.48 12.53
CA VAL A 470 13.74 2.54 11.06
C VAL A 470 12.39 2.85 10.40
N GLU A 471 12.38 3.68 9.35
CA GLU A 471 11.18 4.14 8.63
C GLU A 471 11.43 4.27 7.12
N THR A 472 10.39 4.06 6.31
CA THR A 472 10.38 4.32 4.85
C THR A 472 11.48 3.61 4.03
N PRO A 473 11.65 2.28 4.15
CA PRO A 473 12.66 1.55 3.41
C PRO A 473 12.39 1.57 1.90
N THR A 474 13.43 1.75 1.11
CA THR A 474 13.41 1.73 -0.35
C THR A 474 14.49 0.79 -0.86
N LEU A 475 14.06 -0.32 -1.49
CA LEU A 475 14.96 -1.27 -2.15
C LEU A 475 15.56 -0.63 -3.42
N SER A 476 16.86 -0.83 -3.65
CA SER A 476 17.52 -0.40 -4.88
C SER A 476 17.04 -1.21 -6.08
N ALA A 477 17.06 -0.61 -7.28
CA ALA A 477 16.64 -1.27 -8.53
C ALA A 477 17.58 -2.39 -9.02
N ASP A 478 18.54 -2.80 -8.20
CA ASP A 478 19.43 -3.96 -8.38
C ASP A 478 19.37 -4.92 -7.16
N SER A 479 18.37 -4.73 -6.28
CA SER A 479 18.15 -5.43 -5.00
C SER A 479 19.35 -5.48 -4.03
N SER A 480 20.42 -4.71 -4.29
CA SER A 480 21.66 -4.79 -3.52
C SER A 480 21.64 -4.05 -2.18
N GLN A 481 20.76 -3.06 -2.02
CA GLN A 481 20.69 -2.18 -0.84
C GLN A 481 19.25 -1.78 -0.51
N LEU A 482 18.91 -1.78 0.78
CA LEU A 482 17.74 -1.08 1.32
C LEU A 482 18.22 0.26 1.89
N TYR A 483 17.81 1.37 1.29
CA TYR A 483 17.99 2.71 1.85
C TYR A 483 16.83 3.02 2.80
N PHE A 484 17.09 3.64 3.94
CA PHE A 484 16.03 3.92 4.92
C PHE A 484 16.29 5.19 5.74
N GLN A 485 15.25 5.69 6.41
CA GLN A 485 15.37 6.74 7.42
C GLN A 485 15.48 6.10 8.80
N ALA A 486 16.30 6.65 9.69
CA ALA A 486 16.35 6.20 11.08
C ALA A 486 16.66 7.33 12.07
N ASN A 487 16.08 7.23 13.27
CA ASN A 487 16.25 8.23 14.34
C ASN A 487 17.41 7.94 15.32
N GLN A 488 18.40 7.16 14.88
CA GLN A 488 19.58 6.72 15.64
C GLN A 488 20.36 7.84 16.36
N PRO A 489 20.51 9.08 15.82
CA PRO A 489 21.22 10.14 16.54
C PRO A 489 20.42 10.73 17.72
N HIS A 490 19.09 10.79 17.59
CA HIS A 490 18.16 11.35 18.57
C HIS A 490 16.71 11.01 18.15
N PRO A 491 15.78 10.64 19.06
CA PRO A 491 14.38 10.24 18.74
C PRO A 491 13.46 11.31 18.08
N GLY A 492 14.02 12.40 17.57
CA GLY A 492 13.34 13.44 16.80
C GLY A 492 14.23 14.07 15.74
N ILE A 493 15.28 13.35 15.31
CA ILE A 493 16.16 13.70 14.19
C ILE A 493 16.31 12.42 13.37
N TYR A 494 15.73 12.40 12.18
CA TYR A 494 15.87 11.30 11.23
C TYR A 494 16.96 11.65 10.21
N GLU A 495 17.86 10.71 9.97
CA GLU A 495 18.89 10.78 8.94
C GLU A 495 18.69 9.61 7.97
N ILE A 496 19.29 9.69 6.77
CA ILE A 496 19.23 8.62 5.75
C ILE A 496 20.46 7.71 5.86
N TYR A 497 20.23 6.41 5.74
CA TYR A 497 21.21 5.33 5.84
C TYR A 497 21.26 4.49 4.56
#